data_AF-A0A2R6P280-F1
#
_entry.id   AF-A0A2R6P280-F1
#
_cell.length_a   1.000
_cell.length_b   1.000
_cell.length_c   1.000
_cell.angle_alpha   90.00
_cell.angle_beta   90.00
_cell.angle_gamma   90.00
#
_symmetry.space_group_name_H-M   'P 1'
#
loop_
_entity.id
_entity.type
_entity.pdbx_description
1 polymer ?
#
loop_
_entity_poly.entity_id
_entity_poly.type
_entity_poly.pdbx_seq_one_letter_code
_entity_poly.pdbx_strand_id
1 'polypeptide(L)'
;MSLLQFKPAPMYILDEIDAALDLSHTQHIGQLFRTRFKGSQFIVVSLKEGLFTNANVLFRTRFRDGTSVVERTAQRSTSALYDSNTNEDHTGRRRATGNAAT
;
A
#
# COMPACT_ATOMS: atom_id res chain seq x y z
N MET A 1 13.38 1.04 5.52
CA MET A 1 12.57 2.28 5.33
C MET A 1 13.17 3.53 5.98
N SER A 2 14.20 3.43 6.82
CA SER A 2 14.74 4.56 7.59
C SER A 2 15.41 5.66 6.75
N LEU A 3 15.95 5.33 5.58
CA LEU A 3 16.62 6.30 4.69
C LEU A 3 15.65 7.31 4.05
N LEU A 4 14.39 6.93 3.82
CA LEU A 4 13.38 7.79 3.17
C LEU A 4 12.78 8.83 4.12
N GLN A 5 13.05 8.74 5.42
CA GLN A 5 12.45 9.58 6.46
C GLN A 5 13.35 10.73 6.92
N PHE A 6 14.66 10.66 6.67
CA PHE A 6 15.63 11.67 7.15
C PHE A 6 15.59 12.97 6.33
N LYS A 7 15.23 12.89 5.04
CA LYS A 7 14.92 14.03 4.16
C LYS A 7 14.06 13.51 3.00
N PRO A 8 12.72 13.57 3.08
CA PRO A 8 11.88 12.95 2.07
C PRO A 8 12.09 13.62 0.71
N ALA A 9 12.41 12.82 -0.31
CA ALA A 9 12.47 13.29 -1.69
C ALA A 9 11.05 13.53 -2.22
N PRO A 10 10.85 14.49 -3.13
CA PRO A 10 9.55 14.71 -3.76
C PRO A 10 9.08 13.52 -4.63
N MET A 11 10.01 12.64 -5.03
CA MET A 11 9.74 11.48 -5.88
C MET A 11 10.68 10.31 -5.56
N TYR A 12 10.15 9.09 -5.63
CA TYR A 12 10.87 7.82 -5.53
C TYR A 12 10.49 6.90 -6.70
N ILE A 13 11.49 6.25 -7.29
CA ILE A 13 11.32 5.23 -8.34
C ILE A 13 11.91 3.93 -7.80
N LEU A 14 11.09 2.88 -7.76
CA LEU A 14 11.45 1.58 -7.19
C LEU A 14 11.25 0.51 -8.26
N ASP A 15 12.30 -0.25 -8.56
CA ASP A 15 12.27 -1.31 -9.57
C ASP A 15 12.37 -2.68 -8.90
N GLU A 16 11.41 -3.56 -9.20
CA GLU A 16 11.33 -4.96 -8.79
C GLU A 16 11.58 -5.23 -7.29
N ILE A 17 11.22 -4.28 -6.42
CA ILE A 17 11.44 -4.37 -4.98
C ILE A 17 10.67 -5.50 -4.29
N ASP A 18 9.75 -6.13 -5.01
CA ASP A 18 8.84 -7.17 -4.54
C ASP A 18 9.08 -8.56 -5.14
N ALA A 19 10.18 -8.76 -5.89
CA ALA A 19 10.51 -10.04 -6.51
C ALA A 19 10.47 -11.22 -5.52
N ALA A 20 11.05 -11.00 -4.33
CA ALA A 20 11.14 -12.00 -3.27
C ALA A 20 9.91 -12.04 -2.32
N LEU A 21 8.89 -11.21 -2.57
CA LEU A 21 7.76 -11.04 -1.66
C LEU A 21 6.51 -11.78 -2.15
N ASP A 22 5.73 -12.27 -1.19
CA ASP A 22 4.42 -12.86 -1.44
C ASP A 22 3.32 -11.78 -1.55
N LEU A 23 2.09 -12.22 -1.81
CA LEU A 23 0.94 -11.33 -1.97
C LEU A 23 0.61 -10.52 -0.70
N SER A 24 0.78 -11.12 0.49
CA SER A 24 0.48 -10.45 1.77
C SER A 24 1.47 -9.31 2.04
N HIS A 25 2.75 -9.58 1.83
CA HIS A 25 3.81 -8.59 2.01
C HIS A 25 3.72 -7.44 0.98
N THR A 26 3.38 -7.73 -0.27
CA THR A 26 3.18 -6.70 -1.30
C THR A 26 1.98 -5.79 -1.01
N GLN A 27 0.89 -6.34 -0.47
CA GLN A 27 -0.26 -5.55 0.00
C GLN A 27 0.14 -4.57 1.13
N HIS A 28 0.87 -5.05 2.14
CA HIS A 28 1.35 -4.19 3.23
C HIS A 28 2.27 -3.06 2.75
N ILE A 29 3.16 -3.34 1.79
CA ILE A 29 4.03 -2.31 1.20
C ILE A 29 3.19 -1.25 0.46
N GLY A 30 2.21 -1.67 -0.33
CA GLY A 30 1.28 -0.76 -1.01
C GLY A 30 0.55 0.17 -0.03
N GLN A 31 0.08 -0.37 1.10
CA GLN A 31 -0.55 0.40 2.16
C GLN A 31 0.41 1.40 2.83
N LEU A 32 1.67 1.00 3.05
CA LEU A 32 2.70 1.87 3.62
C LEU A 32 2.97 3.08 2.71
N PHE A 33 3.09 2.88 1.39
CA PHE A 33 3.26 3.99 0.44
C PHE A 33 2.12 5.01 0.53
N ARG A 34 0.89 4.51 0.60
CA ARG A 34 -0.31 5.34 0.64
C ARG A 34 -0.48 6.14 1.93
N THR A 35 -0.15 5.54 3.07
CA THR A 35 -0.45 6.12 4.38
C THR A 35 0.69 6.94 4.97
N ARG A 36 1.95 6.52 4.77
CA ARG A 36 3.11 7.11 5.43
C ARG A 36 3.80 8.23 4.64
N PHE A 37 3.62 8.29 3.32
CA PHE A 37 4.37 9.21 2.46
C PHE A 37 3.49 10.19 1.67
N LYS A 38 2.57 10.89 2.34
CA LYS A 38 1.64 11.85 1.71
C LYS A 38 2.32 13.04 1.00
N GLY A 39 3.61 13.27 1.23
CA GLY A 39 4.40 14.36 0.61
C GLY A 39 5.34 13.91 -0.53
N SER A 40 5.32 12.65 -0.92
CA SER A 40 6.24 12.09 -1.93
C SER A 40 5.48 11.26 -2.96
N GLN A 41 5.89 11.36 -4.23
CA GLN A 41 5.36 10.53 -5.30
C GLN A 41 6.14 9.23 -5.41
N PHE A 42 5.45 8.11 -5.63
CA PHE A 42 6.06 6.81 -5.84
C PHE A 42 5.71 6.27 -7.23
N ILE A 43 6.74 5.91 -7.99
CA ILE A 43 6.61 5.11 -9.21
C ILE A 43 7.22 3.75 -8.89
N VAL A 44 6.42 2.69 -8.98
CA VAL A 44 6.88 1.34 -8.67
C VAL A 44 6.72 0.47 -9.91
N VAL A 45 7.82 -0.15 -10.33
CA VAL A 45 7.84 -1.18 -11.36
C VAL A 45 7.77 -2.52 -10.65
N SER A 46 6.75 -3.30 -10.98
CA SER A 46 6.45 -4.57 -10.32
C SER A 46 5.68 -5.48 -11.26
N LEU A 47 5.78 -6.79 -11.02
CA LEU A 47 5.00 -7.83 -11.68
C LEU A 47 3.93 -8.45 -10.75
N LYS A 48 3.76 -7.96 -9.52
CA LYS A 48 2.85 -8.53 -8.50
C LYS A 48 1.57 -7.72 -8.36
N GLU A 49 0.44 -8.43 -8.37
CA GLU A 49 -0.90 -7.83 -8.20
C GLU A 49 -1.10 -7.06 -6.89
N GLY A 50 -0.40 -7.46 -5.83
CA GLY A 50 -0.49 -6.83 -4.51
C GLY A 50 -0.17 -5.33 -4.54
N LEU A 51 0.81 -4.91 -5.35
CA LEU A 51 1.13 -3.50 -5.52
C LEU A 51 0.18 -2.80 -6.49
N PHE A 52 -0.31 -3.50 -7.51
CA PHE A 52 -1.22 -2.92 -8.51
C PHE A 52 -2.53 -2.45 -7.89
N THR A 53 -3.12 -3.26 -7.01
CA THR A 53 -4.40 -2.95 -6.36
C THR A 53 -4.35 -1.72 -5.44
N ASN A 54 -3.16 -1.36 -4.94
CA ASN A 54 -2.97 -0.20 -4.07
C ASN A 54 -2.61 1.09 -4.83
N ALA A 55 -2.38 1.00 -6.15
CA ALA A 55 -1.95 2.14 -6.95
C ALA A 55 -3.10 3.10 -7.28
N ASN A 56 -2.80 4.39 -7.26
CA ASN A 56 -3.74 5.44 -7.70
C ASN A 56 -3.94 5.40 -9.23
N VAL A 57 -2.86 5.09 -9.95
CA VAL A 57 -2.80 5.03 -11.40
C VAL A 57 -1.95 3.83 -11.79
N LEU A 58 -2.47 3.01 -12.70
CA LEU A 58 -1.74 1.91 -13.29
C LEU A 58 -1.24 2.32 -14.68
N PHE A 59 0.04 2.07 -14.93
CA PHE A 59 0.64 2.18 -16.25
C PHE A 59 1.02 0.77 -16.70
N ARG A 60 0.57 0.39 -17.88
CA ARG A 60 0.89 -0.90 -18.50
C ARG A 60 1.73 -0.66 -19.73
N THR A 61 2.93 -1.22 -19.76
CA THR A 61 3.78 -1.26 -20.94
C THR A 61 3.38 -2.44 -21.82
N ARG A 62 3.34 -2.23 -23.13
CA ARG A 62 3.13 -3.27 -24.14
C ARG A 62 4.09 -3.04 -25.30
N PHE A 63 4.56 -4.11 -25.91
CA PHE A 63 5.34 -4.03 -27.14
C PHE A 63 4.44 -4.38 -28.31
N ARG A 64 4.24 -3.44 -29.24
CA ARG A 64 3.38 -3.62 -30.41
C ARG A 64 4.03 -2.95 -31.61
N ASP A 65 4.07 -3.67 -32.74
CA ASP A 65 4.56 -3.14 -34.02
C ASP A 65 5.97 -2.50 -33.91
N GLY A 66 6.88 -3.16 -33.17
CA GLY A 66 8.25 -2.69 -32.97
C GLY A 66 8.40 -1.51 -31.98
N THR A 67 7.31 -1.05 -31.37
CA THR A 67 7.28 0.14 -30.49
C THR A 67 6.75 -0.20 -29.11
N SER A 68 7.37 0.36 -28.07
CA SER A 68 6.87 0.30 -26.70
C SER A 68 5.75 1.31 -26.49
N VAL A 69 4.55 0.82 -26.17
CA VAL A 69 3.34 1.61 -25.91
C VAL A 69 3.02 1.56 -24.41
N VAL A 70 2.53 2.67 -23.86
CA VAL A 70 2.09 2.77 -22.47
C VAL A 70 0.59 3.05 -22.42
N GLU A 71 -0.15 2.19 -21.73
CA GLU A 71 -1.58 2.37 -21.46
C GLU A 71 -1.76 2.83 -20.01
N ARG A 72 -2.57 3.88 -19.79
CA ARG A 72 -2.85 4.43 -18.47
C ARG A 72 -4.28 4.08 -18.04
N THR A 73 -4.40 3.50 -16.85
CA THR A 73 -5.68 3.24 -16.19
C THR A 73 -5.69 3.95 -14.83
N ALA A 74 -6.54 4.96 -14.67
CA ALA A 74 -6.78 5.55 -13.36
C ALA A 74 -7.82 4.71 -12.62
N GLN A 75 -7.40 3.96 -11.60
CA GLN A 75 -8.36 3.37 -10.68
C GLN A 75 -8.84 4.44 -9.72
N ARG A 76 -10.15 4.74 -9.73
CA ARG A 76 -10.74 5.41 -8.57
C ARG A 76 -10.52 4.47 -7.39
N SER A 77 -9.71 4.92 -6.45
CA SER A 77 -9.46 4.23 -5.20
C SER A 77 -10.75 3.66 -4.64
N THR A 78 -10.76 2.38 -4.27
CA THR A 78 -11.78 1.76 -3.40
C THR A 78 -11.66 2.28 -1.96
N SER A 79 -11.33 3.57 -1.80
CA SER A 79 -10.99 4.23 -0.54
C SER A 79 -12.11 4.28 0.48
N ALA A 80 -13.36 4.09 0.05
CA ALA A 80 -14.49 4.02 0.96
C ALA A 80 -14.72 2.64 1.58
N LEU A 81 -14.11 1.56 1.04
CA LEU A 81 -14.41 0.18 1.47
C LEU A 81 -13.45 -0.35 2.53
N TYR A 82 -12.26 0.22 2.69
CA TYR A 82 -11.25 -0.29 3.64
C TYR A 82 -11.12 0.53 4.93
N ASP A 83 -11.63 1.77 4.97
CA ASP A 83 -11.58 2.62 6.19
C ASP A 83 -12.55 2.11 7.28
N SER A 84 -13.50 1.25 6.89
CA SER A 84 -14.51 0.65 7.78
C SER A 84 -14.00 -0.53 8.62
N ASN A 85 -12.88 -1.18 8.26
CA ASN A 85 -12.42 -2.41 8.95
C ASN A 85 -11.46 -2.17 10.13
N THR A 86 -11.03 -0.94 10.39
CA THR A 86 -10.06 -0.64 11.46
C THR A 86 -10.66 -0.21 12.80
N ASN A 87 -11.99 -0.12 12.92
CA ASN A 87 -12.66 0.37 14.13
C ASN A 87 -13.33 -0.72 15.00
N GLU A 88 -13.35 -1.99 14.60
CA GLU A 88 -14.11 -3.01 15.34
C GLU A 88 -13.33 -3.72 16.47
N ASP A 89 -12.02 -3.52 16.60
CA ASP A 89 -11.20 -4.42 17.44
C ASP A 89 -10.70 -3.83 18.78
N HIS A 90 -11.33 -2.78 19.32
CA HIS A 90 -10.91 -2.15 20.60
C HIS A 90 -11.95 -2.06 21.73
N THR A 91 -13.10 -2.74 21.61
CA THR A 91 -14.07 -2.83 22.71
C THR A 91 -14.23 -4.27 23.21
N GLY A 92 -13.27 -4.77 23.99
CA GLY A 92 -13.41 -6.16 24.47
C GLY A 92 -12.35 -6.69 25.43
N ARG A 93 -11.95 -5.95 26.48
CA ARG A 93 -11.38 -6.54 27.72
C ARG A 93 -11.23 -5.51 28.84
N ARG A 94 -12.33 -5.20 29.53
CA ARG A 94 -12.26 -4.57 30.87
C ARG A 94 -12.41 -5.65 31.94
N ARG A 95 -11.25 -5.91 32.57
CA ARG A 95 -10.97 -6.49 33.90
C ARG A 95 -12.17 -6.95 34.74
N ALA A 96 -12.25 -8.25 35.00
CA ALA A 96 -12.87 -8.78 36.21
C ALA A 96 -11.81 -8.84 37.31
N THR A 97 -11.78 -7.81 38.16
CA THR A 97 -11.10 -7.84 39.47
C THR A 97 -12.16 -8.09 40.53
N GLY A 98 -11.93 -9.11 41.35
CA GLY A 98 -12.89 -9.57 42.35
C GLY A 98 -13.18 -8.57 43.46
N ASN A 99 -14.26 -8.84 44.19
CA ASN A 99 -14.32 -8.48 45.59
C ASN A 99 -15.09 -9.54 46.39
N ALA A 100 -14.50 -9.93 47.51
CA ALA A 100 -15.08 -10.75 48.57
C ALA A 100 -15.86 -9.85 49.56
N ALA A 101 -16.65 -10.49 50.44
CA ALA A 101 -17.45 -9.93 51.53
C ALA A 101 -18.68 -9.12 51.07
N THR A 102 -19.89 -9.40 51.51
CA THR A 102 -20.38 -9.59 52.89
C THR A 102 -21.64 -10.45 52.89
#